data_AF-A0A662C3S8-F1
#
_entry.id   AF-A0A662C3S8-F1
#
_cell.length_a   1.000
_cell.length_b   1.000
_cell.length_c   1.000
_cell.angle_alpha   90.00
_cell.angle_beta   90.00
_cell.angle_gamma   90.00
#
_symmetry.space_group_name_H-M   'P 1'
#
loop_
_entity.id
_entity.type
_entity.pdbx_description
1 polymer ?
#
loop_
_entity_poly.entity_id
_entity_poly.type
_entity_poly.pdbx_seq_one_letter_code
_entity_poly.pdbx_strand_id
1 'polypeptide(L)'
;MGLKSIKDVELLYPVEQIKAGGFEVWPIIRIEIGMQKNFSNTVKRKSKLSLIYNMFLSMFYGFFNWFGKYDYLVFTNDQQRKKVDGVYYDKSAEYIAEKAGKSLFIEKQVIGHIKRENIATKSIVSKSILYPLITLYYKFLIKKPVIENEDILKKVLNELNVNIDYKYFVNRVIAEYIVIRFLLRIYKPRMVFVVCSYTQMGVLKACAEAGIKVVELQHGVISKAHFGYNTYNAFSRDYFPDYLITYGLNEKNVFEDNYFINQENVFPAGNLYLELLMKNYRPDARLEKISENYKRVVAVSSQIAIEEKLINFLIESAKMDLDILYVFIPRYFNKEYVSVYKFPDNIIIVDWLNFYEITIQADLHSTVYSTTAIEALSLGTQNILINIDGKANEYFGEILTDKAVTRLVETPKEFVSSINQFKLLDKTDVRKSNEKNIVPGYWQRVDELLPKIIN
;
A
#
# COMPACT_ATOMS: atom_id res chain seq x y z
N MET A 1 2.61 33.40 0.38
CA MET A 1 2.56 32.14 -0.39
C MET A 1 1.76 31.15 0.44
N GLY A 2 0.65 30.61 -0.09
CA GLY A 2 -0.12 29.59 0.63
C GLY A 2 0.62 28.25 0.66
N LEU A 3 0.46 27.48 1.74
CA LEU A 3 1.00 26.13 1.86
C LEU A 3 0.42 25.20 0.79
N LYS A 4 1.28 24.49 0.04
CA LYS A 4 0.84 23.57 -1.01
C LYS A 4 0.96 22.11 -0.58
N SER A 5 1.95 21.79 0.28
CA SER A 5 2.30 20.42 0.63
C SER A 5 2.58 20.22 2.14
N ILE A 6 2.62 18.95 2.58
CA ILE A 6 3.09 18.56 3.92
C ILE A 6 4.56 18.96 4.11
N LYS A 7 5.37 18.89 3.05
CA LYS A 7 6.78 19.32 3.06
C LYS A 7 6.91 20.79 3.45
N ASP A 8 6.10 21.66 2.84
CA ASP A 8 6.12 23.10 3.15
C ASP A 8 5.82 23.34 4.63
N VAL A 9 4.87 22.58 5.20
CA VAL A 9 4.55 22.71 6.62
C VAL A 9 5.74 22.36 7.50
N GLU A 10 6.35 21.20 7.25
CA GLU A 10 7.45 20.68 8.08
C GLU A 10 8.70 21.58 8.06
N LEU A 11 8.89 22.32 6.97
CA LEU A 11 9.99 23.26 6.80
C LEU A 11 9.69 24.67 7.35
N LEU A 12 8.42 25.09 7.37
CA LEU A 12 8.03 26.47 7.72
C LEU A 12 7.46 26.62 9.13
N TYR A 13 6.93 25.54 9.70
CA TYR A 13 6.28 25.56 11.00
C TYR A 13 7.04 24.67 12.00
N PRO A 14 7.15 25.09 13.28
CA PRO A 14 7.79 24.28 14.31
C PRO A 14 6.83 23.19 14.82
N VAL A 15 6.49 22.26 13.92
CA VAL A 15 5.51 21.20 14.17
C VAL A 15 6.00 20.13 15.15
N GLU A 16 7.32 20.04 15.37
CA GLU A 16 7.96 19.23 16.41
C GLU A 16 7.61 19.69 17.84
N GLN A 17 7.13 20.93 17.99
CA GLN A 17 6.72 21.49 19.28
C GLN A 17 5.28 21.16 19.65
N ILE A 18 4.50 20.55 18.74
CA ILE A 18 3.10 20.21 18.99
C ILE A 18 3.05 18.86 19.71
N LYS A 19 2.73 18.88 21.00
CA LYS A 19 2.80 17.69 21.88
C LYS A 19 1.49 17.45 22.62
N ALA A 20 1.22 16.19 22.97
CA ALA A 20 0.05 15.82 23.76
C ALA A 20 0.35 14.59 24.62
N GLY A 21 0.45 14.77 25.94
CA GLY A 21 0.64 13.65 26.88
C GLY A 21 1.91 12.82 26.62
N GLY A 22 3.01 13.48 26.22
CA GLY A 22 4.27 12.84 25.86
C GLY A 22 4.36 12.34 24.42
N PHE A 23 3.32 12.56 23.60
CA PHE A 23 3.34 12.24 22.17
C PHE A 23 3.62 13.47 21.32
N GLU A 24 4.41 13.32 20.28
CA GLU A 24 4.48 14.30 19.19
C GLU A 24 3.24 14.13 18.30
N VAL A 25 2.49 15.22 18.14
CA VAL A 25 1.18 15.19 17.47
C VAL A 25 1.34 15.17 15.97
N TRP A 26 2.32 15.89 15.43
CA TRP A 26 2.45 16.08 13.99
C TRP A 26 2.67 14.78 13.21
N PRO A 27 3.56 13.83 13.61
CA PRO A 27 3.73 12.55 12.92
C PRO A 27 2.40 11.78 12.72
N ILE A 28 1.48 11.89 13.68
CA ILE A 28 0.14 11.27 13.60
C ILE A 28 -0.72 12.01 12.58
N ILE A 29 -0.78 13.33 12.69
CA ILE A 29 -1.75 14.14 11.94
C ILE A 29 -1.37 14.31 10.47
N ARG A 30 -0.08 14.39 10.13
CA ARG A 30 0.37 14.50 8.74
C ARG A 30 -0.14 13.37 7.84
N ILE A 31 -0.33 12.17 8.40
CA ILE A 31 -0.83 11.01 7.66
C ILE A 31 -2.31 11.18 7.35
N GLU A 32 -3.11 11.66 8.31
CA GLU A 32 -4.54 11.92 8.11
C GLU A 32 -4.76 13.10 7.13
N ILE A 33 -3.91 14.12 7.17
CA ILE A 33 -3.88 15.20 6.15
C ILE A 33 -3.62 14.62 4.76
N GLY A 34 -2.58 13.79 4.62
CA GLY A 34 -2.22 13.14 3.36
C GLY A 34 -3.33 12.24 2.85
N MET A 35 -3.97 11.48 3.73
CA MET A 35 -5.11 10.63 3.41
C MET A 35 -6.32 11.45 2.92
N GLN A 36 -6.67 12.55 3.60
CA GLN A 36 -7.77 13.40 3.15
C GLN A 36 -7.48 14.00 1.78
N LYS A 37 -6.28 14.57 1.56
CA LYS A 37 -5.92 15.17 0.27
C LYS A 37 -5.89 14.17 -0.89
N ASN A 38 -5.49 12.93 -0.64
CA ASN A 38 -5.36 11.91 -1.69
C ASN A 38 -6.59 11.03 -1.86
N PHE A 39 -7.51 10.95 -0.90
CA PHE A 39 -8.65 10.03 -0.95
C PHE A 39 -10.00 10.68 -0.63
N SER A 40 -10.09 12.01 -0.48
CA SER A 40 -11.36 12.71 -0.31
C SER A 40 -12.21 12.58 -1.58
N ASN A 41 -13.08 11.56 -1.64
CA ASN A 41 -14.46 11.61 -2.16
C ASN A 41 -15.07 10.28 -2.65
N THR A 42 -14.47 9.11 -2.43
CA THR A 42 -14.98 7.89 -3.12
C THR A 42 -15.06 6.64 -2.25
N VAL A 43 -15.90 6.64 -1.21
CA VAL A 43 -16.50 5.38 -0.71
C VAL A 43 -17.94 5.62 -0.27
N LYS A 44 -18.92 5.00 -0.97
CA LYS A 44 -20.30 4.89 -0.48
C LYS A 44 -20.27 4.21 0.89
N ARG A 45 -20.69 4.90 1.94
CA ARG A 45 -20.75 4.34 3.30
C ARG A 45 -21.77 3.18 3.32
N LYS A 46 -21.31 1.95 3.55
CA LYS A 46 -22.18 0.84 3.97
C LYS A 46 -22.97 1.26 5.21
N SER A 47 -24.15 0.65 5.43
CA SER A 47 -24.95 0.95 6.62
C SER A 47 -24.15 0.69 7.90
N LYS A 48 -24.24 1.60 8.87
CA LYS A 48 -23.47 1.51 10.14
C LYS A 48 -23.67 0.17 10.85
N LEU A 49 -24.88 -0.40 10.80
CA LEU A 49 -25.20 -1.69 11.43
C LEU A 49 -24.49 -2.88 10.76
N SER A 50 -24.49 -2.96 9.43
CA SER A 50 -23.80 -4.05 8.71
C SER A 50 -22.29 -4.02 8.95
N LEU A 51 -21.69 -2.84 9.09
CA LEU A 51 -20.28 -2.68 9.43
C LEU A 51 -19.98 -3.20 10.84
N ILE A 52 -20.82 -2.87 11.82
CA ILE A 52 -20.65 -3.32 13.21
C ILE A 52 -20.79 -4.83 13.32
N TYR A 53 -21.79 -5.43 12.65
CA TYR A 53 -21.99 -6.88 12.66
C TYR A 53 -20.81 -7.63 12.03
N ASN A 54 -20.35 -7.21 10.86
CA ASN A 54 -19.19 -7.81 10.19
C ASN A 54 -17.91 -7.66 11.02
N MET A 55 -17.73 -6.52 11.68
CA MET A 55 -16.62 -6.30 12.60
C MET A 55 -16.70 -7.24 13.80
N PHE A 56 -17.87 -7.43 14.40
CA PHE A 56 -18.05 -8.34 15.53
C PHE A 56 -17.76 -9.80 15.16
N LEU A 57 -18.30 -10.28 14.04
CA LEU A 57 -18.00 -11.64 13.56
C LEU A 57 -16.51 -11.83 13.28
N SER A 58 -15.86 -10.81 12.72
CA SER A 58 -14.44 -10.92 12.38
C SER A 58 -13.52 -10.87 13.60
N MET A 59 -13.97 -10.40 14.77
CA MET A 59 -13.15 -10.36 15.99
C MET A 59 -12.68 -11.76 16.43
N PHE A 60 -13.51 -12.79 16.23
CA PHE A 60 -13.20 -14.15 16.67
C PHE A 60 -12.41 -14.97 15.65
N TYR A 61 -12.07 -14.36 14.51
CA TYR A 61 -11.25 -15.03 13.51
C TYR A 61 -9.87 -15.38 14.08
N GLY A 62 -9.61 -16.68 14.19
CA GLY A 62 -8.38 -17.21 14.76
C GLY A 62 -8.23 -17.04 16.27
N PHE A 63 -9.30 -16.71 17.01
CA PHE A 63 -9.26 -16.27 18.42
C PHE A 63 -8.36 -17.11 19.34
N PHE A 64 -8.40 -18.44 19.25
CA PHE A 64 -7.59 -19.30 20.11
C PHE A 64 -6.07 -19.11 19.95
N ASN A 65 -5.62 -18.57 18.81
CA ASN A 65 -4.21 -18.25 18.60
C ASN A 65 -3.72 -17.12 19.52
N TRP A 66 -4.59 -16.29 20.11
CA TRP A 66 -4.17 -15.30 21.11
C TRP A 66 -3.50 -15.94 22.34
N PHE A 67 -3.81 -17.19 22.66
CA PHE A 67 -3.26 -17.88 23.83
C PHE A 67 -1.94 -18.62 23.55
N GLY A 68 -1.41 -18.54 22.32
CA GLY A 68 -0.13 -19.12 21.96
C GLY A 68 1.07 -18.30 22.46
N LYS A 69 2.26 -18.91 22.41
CA LYS A 69 3.55 -18.22 22.56
C LYS A 69 4.17 -17.99 21.19
N TYR A 70 4.70 -16.80 20.95
CA TYR A 70 5.27 -16.37 19.67
C TYR A 70 6.52 -15.52 19.92
N ASP A 71 7.53 -15.74 19.09
CA ASP A 71 8.78 -14.97 19.12
C ASP A 71 8.64 -13.64 18.36
N TYR A 72 7.68 -13.58 17.42
CA TYR A 72 7.46 -12.42 16.54
C TYR A 72 5.98 -12.09 16.42
N LEU A 73 5.66 -10.80 16.27
CA LEU A 73 4.31 -10.34 15.91
C LEU A 73 4.35 -9.70 14.52
N VAL A 74 3.34 -9.99 13.69
CA VAL A 74 3.22 -9.47 12.34
C VAL A 74 1.92 -8.70 12.22
N PHE A 75 1.96 -7.38 12.10
CA PHE A 75 0.78 -6.57 11.83
C PHE A 75 0.59 -6.39 10.32
N THR A 76 -0.45 -7.01 9.77
CA THR A 76 -0.75 -7.01 8.33
C THR A 76 -2.23 -6.75 8.06
N ASN A 77 -2.67 -6.88 6.81
CA ASN A 77 -4.07 -6.79 6.39
C ASN A 77 -4.41 -7.83 5.32
N ASP A 78 -5.70 -8.14 5.22
CA ASP A 78 -6.23 -9.11 4.26
C ASP A 78 -5.95 -8.77 2.77
N GLN A 79 -5.68 -7.50 2.43
CA GLN A 79 -5.32 -7.12 1.04
C GLN A 79 -3.93 -7.61 0.63
N GLN A 80 -3.05 -7.97 1.57
CA GLN A 80 -1.76 -8.59 1.29
C GLN A 80 -1.91 -10.05 0.87
N ARG A 81 -3.06 -10.68 1.12
CA ARG A 81 -3.29 -12.08 0.74
C ARG A 81 -3.45 -12.21 -0.77
N LYS A 82 -2.65 -13.08 -1.37
CA LYS A 82 -2.71 -13.43 -2.80
C LYS A 82 -2.74 -14.93 -3.00
N LYS A 83 -3.53 -15.38 -3.98
CA LYS A 83 -3.78 -16.79 -4.23
C LYS A 83 -2.71 -17.37 -5.15
N VAL A 84 -2.12 -18.49 -4.76
CA VAL A 84 -1.19 -19.30 -5.56
C VAL A 84 -1.57 -20.76 -5.33
N ASP A 85 -1.86 -21.50 -6.42
CA ASP A 85 -2.22 -22.92 -6.38
C ASP A 85 -3.31 -23.29 -5.34
N GLY A 86 -4.35 -22.45 -5.24
CA GLY A 86 -5.47 -22.69 -4.32
C GLY A 86 -5.26 -22.13 -2.91
N VAL A 87 -4.04 -21.76 -2.53
CA VAL A 87 -3.68 -21.29 -1.18
C VAL A 87 -3.37 -19.80 -1.20
N TYR A 88 -3.75 -19.07 -0.15
CA TYR A 88 -3.49 -17.65 -0.02
C TYR A 88 -2.28 -17.38 0.88
N TYR A 89 -1.33 -16.61 0.35
CA TYR A 89 -0.09 -16.20 1.01
C TYR A 89 -0.12 -14.69 1.27
N ASP A 90 0.38 -14.24 2.42
CA ASP A 90 0.69 -12.81 2.61
C ASP A 90 1.91 -12.45 1.75
N LYS A 91 1.70 -11.63 0.71
CA LYS A 91 2.75 -11.30 -0.25
C LYS A 91 3.94 -10.53 0.34
N SER A 92 3.77 -9.90 1.49
CA SER A 92 4.80 -9.08 2.13
C SER A 92 5.50 -9.87 3.25
N ALA A 93 4.74 -10.61 4.05
CA ALA A 93 5.21 -11.13 5.33
C ALA A 93 5.38 -12.65 5.41
N GLU A 94 4.78 -13.45 4.52
CA GLU A 94 4.67 -14.90 4.74
C GLU A 94 6.04 -15.57 4.89
N TYR A 95 6.92 -15.45 3.90
CA TYR A 95 8.23 -16.10 3.94
C TYR A 95 9.16 -15.53 5.02
N ILE A 96 9.10 -14.21 5.23
CA ILE A 96 9.88 -13.56 6.28
C ILE A 96 9.49 -14.12 7.65
N ALA A 97 8.20 -14.26 7.92
CA ALA A 97 7.71 -14.83 9.16
C ALA A 97 8.06 -16.32 9.29
N GLU A 98 7.97 -17.10 8.21
CA GLU A 98 8.38 -18.50 8.16
C GLU A 98 9.86 -18.67 8.55
N LYS A 99 10.73 -17.80 8.04
CA LYS A 99 12.18 -17.83 8.32
C LYS A 99 12.58 -17.22 9.64
N ALA A 100 11.86 -16.20 10.12
CA ALA A 100 12.16 -15.55 11.40
C ALA A 100 11.95 -16.53 12.56
N GLY A 101 10.84 -17.28 12.54
CA GLY A 101 10.47 -18.22 13.58
C GLY A 101 8.98 -18.13 13.92
N LYS A 102 8.61 -18.55 15.12
CA LYS A 102 7.20 -18.70 15.48
C LYS A 102 6.51 -17.33 15.58
N SER A 103 5.68 -17.02 14.60
CA SER A 103 5.07 -15.70 14.41
C SER A 103 3.56 -15.71 14.61
N LEU A 104 2.99 -14.64 15.18
CA LEU A 104 1.55 -14.39 15.21
C LEU A 104 1.17 -13.27 14.25
N PHE A 105 0.33 -13.58 13.27
CA PHE A 105 -0.23 -12.59 12.35
C PHE A 105 -1.46 -11.92 12.99
N ILE A 106 -1.38 -10.61 13.19
CA ILE A 106 -2.48 -9.76 13.67
C ILE A 106 -3.03 -9.01 12.45
N GLU A 107 -4.05 -9.59 11.82
CA GLU A 107 -4.54 -9.18 10.51
C GLU A 107 -5.73 -8.21 10.64
N LYS A 108 -5.62 -7.04 9.99
CA LYS A 108 -6.73 -6.11 9.81
C LYS A 108 -7.61 -6.55 8.64
N GLN A 109 -8.91 -6.68 8.89
CA GLN A 109 -9.90 -6.88 7.84
C GLN A 109 -10.18 -5.56 7.10
N VAL A 110 -10.00 -5.54 5.78
CA VAL A 110 -10.39 -4.43 4.90
C VAL A 110 -11.54 -4.85 3.99
N ILE A 111 -11.47 -6.06 3.42
CA ILE A 111 -12.49 -6.64 2.52
C ILE A 111 -13.25 -7.74 3.23
N GLY A 112 -12.53 -8.68 3.85
CA GLY A 112 -13.06 -9.93 4.38
C GLY A 112 -11.93 -10.91 4.68
N HIS A 113 -11.89 -11.47 5.90
CA HIS A 113 -10.95 -12.55 6.19
C HIS A 113 -11.26 -13.76 5.32
N ILE A 114 -10.20 -14.31 4.73
CA ILE A 114 -10.25 -15.56 3.98
C ILE A 114 -10.44 -16.71 4.98
N LYS A 115 -11.09 -17.81 4.57
CA LYS A 115 -11.21 -18.98 5.45
C LYS A 115 -9.81 -19.50 5.83
N ARG A 116 -9.61 -19.80 7.12
CA ARG A 116 -8.32 -20.24 7.69
C ARG A 116 -7.77 -21.52 7.04
N GLU A 117 -8.62 -22.37 6.51
CA GLU A 117 -8.21 -23.58 5.78
C GLU A 117 -7.44 -23.25 4.48
N ASN A 118 -7.80 -22.13 3.83
CA ASN A 118 -7.28 -21.72 2.52
C ASN A 118 -6.06 -20.79 2.58
N ILE A 119 -5.60 -20.40 3.77
CA ILE A 119 -4.41 -19.53 3.92
C ILE A 119 -3.19 -20.36 4.34
N ALA A 120 -1.98 -19.93 3.99
CA ALA A 120 -0.75 -20.60 4.41
C ALA A 120 -0.52 -20.47 5.92
N THR A 121 -0.53 -19.25 6.46
CA THR A 121 -0.32 -19.01 7.90
C THR A 121 -1.49 -19.53 8.75
N LYS A 122 -1.23 -20.42 9.71
CA LYS A 122 -2.27 -20.89 10.66
C LYS A 122 -2.32 -20.12 11.99
N SER A 123 -1.19 -19.52 12.38
CA SER A 123 -1.02 -18.65 13.54
C SER A 123 -1.43 -17.21 13.21
N ILE A 124 -2.74 -17.01 13.11
CA ILE A 124 -3.36 -15.74 12.75
C ILE A 124 -4.50 -15.39 13.70
N VAL A 125 -4.68 -14.10 13.96
CA VAL A 125 -5.79 -13.50 14.71
C VAL A 125 -6.28 -12.24 14.01
N SER A 126 -7.54 -11.91 14.23
CA SER A 126 -8.10 -10.63 13.81
C SER A 126 -7.63 -9.46 14.68
N LYS A 127 -7.14 -8.39 14.06
CA LYS A 127 -6.90 -7.08 14.72
C LYS A 127 -8.20 -6.49 15.27
N SER A 128 -9.37 -6.87 14.74
CA SER A 128 -10.66 -6.28 15.12
C SER A 128 -10.97 -6.41 16.60
N ILE A 129 -10.46 -7.46 17.27
CA ILE A 129 -10.68 -7.66 18.71
C ILE A 129 -10.05 -6.56 19.56
N LEU A 130 -9.03 -5.87 19.05
CA LEU A 130 -8.37 -4.78 19.74
C LEU A 130 -9.21 -3.50 19.69
N TYR A 131 -10.09 -3.32 18.70
CA TYR A 131 -10.83 -2.06 18.53
C TYR A 131 -11.79 -1.74 19.68
N PRO A 132 -12.57 -2.68 20.24
CA PRO A 132 -13.37 -2.42 21.43
C PRO A 132 -12.53 -2.01 22.63
N LEU A 133 -11.35 -2.64 22.82
CA LEU A 133 -10.42 -2.27 23.90
C LEU A 133 -9.89 -0.85 23.70
N ILE A 134 -9.41 -0.53 22.48
CA ILE A 134 -8.96 0.81 22.13
C ILE A 134 -10.08 1.83 22.34
N THR A 135 -11.31 1.50 21.94
CA THR A 135 -12.48 2.38 22.09
C THR A 135 -12.86 2.59 23.55
N LEU A 136 -12.82 1.54 24.37
CA LEU A 136 -13.06 1.61 25.82
C LEU A 136 -12.02 2.54 26.48
N TYR A 137 -10.74 2.34 26.16
CA TYR A 137 -9.67 3.19 26.67
C TYR A 137 -9.83 4.64 26.23
N TYR A 138 -10.04 4.87 24.93
CA TYR A 138 -10.26 6.18 24.33
C TYR A 138 -11.44 6.94 24.96
N LYS A 139 -12.58 6.26 25.18
CA LYS A 139 -13.80 6.93 25.65
C LYS A 139 -13.81 7.17 27.16
N PHE A 140 -13.27 6.24 27.95
CA PHE A 140 -13.58 6.18 29.37
C PHE A 140 -12.35 6.14 30.28
N LEU A 141 -11.23 5.57 29.83
CA LEU A 141 -10.10 5.30 30.73
C LEU A 141 -8.95 6.30 30.58
N ILE A 142 -8.86 7.00 29.44
CA ILE A 142 -7.80 7.97 29.19
C ILE A 142 -8.27 9.37 29.57
N LYS A 143 -7.53 10.04 30.45
CA LYS A 143 -7.59 11.49 30.60
C LYS A 143 -7.04 12.11 29.32
N LYS A 144 -7.91 12.70 28.49
CA LYS A 144 -7.53 13.32 27.21
C LYS A 144 -6.46 14.38 27.46
N PRO A 145 -5.24 14.24 26.92
CA PRO A 145 -4.19 15.23 27.14
C PRO A 145 -4.54 16.55 26.45
N VAL A 146 -4.07 17.65 27.04
CA VAL A 146 -4.06 18.96 26.38
C VAL A 146 -3.01 18.90 25.28
N ILE A 147 -3.35 19.48 24.11
CA ILE A 147 -2.41 19.63 23.01
C ILE A 147 -1.66 20.94 23.24
N GLU A 148 -0.37 20.83 23.51
CA GLU A 148 0.57 21.94 23.60
C GLU A 148 0.79 22.53 22.20
N ASN A 149 0.87 23.86 22.11
CA ASN A 149 1.03 24.59 20.85
C ASN A 149 -0.05 24.26 19.78
N GLU A 150 -1.28 23.97 20.22
CA GLU A 150 -2.42 23.63 19.35
C GLU A 150 -2.72 24.71 18.30
N ASP A 151 -2.41 25.97 18.57
CA ASP A 151 -2.66 27.07 17.63
C ASP A 151 -1.80 26.97 16.36
N ILE A 152 -0.59 26.39 16.44
CA ILE A 152 0.23 26.07 15.27
C ILE A 152 -0.52 25.07 14.38
N LEU A 153 -1.05 23.99 14.99
CA LEU A 153 -1.78 22.97 14.27
C LEU A 153 -3.03 23.55 13.61
N LYS A 154 -3.82 24.36 14.32
CA LYS A 154 -5.01 25.02 13.78
C LYS A 154 -4.67 25.91 12.59
N LYS A 155 -3.59 26.70 12.70
CA LYS A 155 -3.11 27.57 11.61
C LYS A 155 -2.75 26.75 10.37
N VAL A 156 -1.98 25.68 10.55
CA VAL A 156 -1.59 24.76 9.46
C VAL A 156 -2.81 24.14 8.78
N LEU A 157 -3.77 23.61 9.55
CA LEU A 157 -4.97 22.98 9.01
C LEU A 157 -5.82 23.97 8.19
N ASN A 158 -5.93 25.21 8.68
CA ASN A 158 -6.62 26.28 7.98
C ASN A 158 -5.91 26.65 6.65
N GLU A 159 -4.59 26.84 6.67
CA GLU A 159 -3.81 27.18 5.47
C GLU A 159 -3.80 26.06 4.42
N LEU A 160 -3.88 24.80 4.84
CA LEU A 160 -4.02 23.66 3.94
C LEU A 160 -5.45 23.43 3.44
N ASN A 161 -6.43 24.16 3.99
CA ASN A 161 -7.87 23.96 3.78
C ASN A 161 -8.31 22.51 4.07
N VAL A 162 -7.88 21.97 5.21
CA VAL A 162 -8.10 20.59 5.64
C VAL A 162 -8.95 20.59 6.92
N ASN A 163 -10.02 19.81 6.91
CA ASN A 163 -10.90 19.64 8.07
C ASN A 163 -10.83 18.20 8.57
N ILE A 164 -10.12 17.99 9.68
CA ILE A 164 -9.98 16.70 10.37
C ILE A 164 -10.19 16.86 11.88
N ASP A 165 -10.72 15.81 12.51
CA ASP A 165 -10.80 15.71 13.97
C ASP A 165 -9.45 15.22 14.53
N TYR A 166 -8.45 16.11 14.54
CA TYR A 166 -7.11 15.80 15.02
C TYR A 166 -7.10 15.31 16.47
N LYS A 167 -8.01 15.79 17.32
CA LYS A 167 -8.15 15.34 18.71
C LYS A 167 -8.57 13.87 18.76
N TYR A 168 -9.53 13.46 17.94
CA TYR A 168 -9.91 12.06 17.83
C TYR A 168 -8.72 11.19 17.42
N PHE A 169 -7.96 11.60 16.39
CA PHE A 169 -6.83 10.81 15.90
C PHE A 169 -5.70 10.66 16.93
N VAL A 170 -5.30 11.75 17.59
CA VAL A 170 -4.29 11.72 18.67
C VAL A 170 -4.74 10.80 19.79
N ASN A 171 -5.95 10.99 20.32
CA ASN A 171 -6.44 10.18 21.43
C ASN A 171 -6.60 8.69 21.05
N ARG A 172 -6.96 8.40 19.80
CA ARG A 172 -7.02 7.01 19.29
C ARG A 172 -5.64 6.36 19.24
N VAL A 173 -4.61 7.08 18.81
CA VAL A 173 -3.22 6.58 18.79
C VAL A 173 -2.71 6.33 20.21
N ILE A 174 -2.99 7.22 21.15
CA ILE A 174 -2.64 7.02 22.57
C ILE A 174 -3.34 5.77 23.13
N ALA A 175 -4.62 5.58 22.82
CA ALA A 175 -5.34 4.38 23.22
C ALA A 175 -4.80 3.09 22.59
N GLU A 176 -4.43 3.13 21.30
CA GLU A 176 -3.76 2.03 20.63
C GLU A 176 -2.42 1.71 21.31
N TYR A 177 -1.59 2.72 21.59
CA TYR A 177 -0.34 2.56 22.32
C TYR A 177 -0.54 1.81 23.65
N ILE A 178 -1.53 2.17 24.46
CA ILE A 178 -1.79 1.51 25.75
C ILE A 178 -2.12 0.02 25.55
N VAL A 179 -3.02 -0.28 24.61
CA VAL A 179 -3.42 -1.66 24.30
C VAL A 179 -2.24 -2.48 23.78
N ILE A 180 -1.42 -1.90 22.89
CA ILE A 180 -0.25 -2.58 22.34
C ILE A 180 0.83 -2.77 23.42
N ARG A 181 1.07 -1.80 24.31
CA ARG A 181 1.99 -1.97 25.45
C ARG A 181 1.60 -3.15 26.33
N PHE A 182 0.31 -3.33 26.58
CA PHE A 182 -0.19 -4.51 27.29
C PHE A 182 0.12 -5.81 26.51
N LEU A 183 -0.13 -5.81 25.20
CA LEU A 183 0.13 -6.94 24.33
C LEU A 183 1.62 -7.34 24.30
N LEU A 184 2.52 -6.36 24.21
CA LEU A 184 3.96 -6.57 24.22
C LEU A 184 4.46 -7.13 25.56
N ARG A 185 3.81 -6.81 26.69
CA ARG A 185 4.13 -7.41 27.99
C ARG A 185 3.74 -8.89 28.09
N ILE A 186 2.66 -9.29 27.40
CA ILE A 186 2.20 -10.68 27.34
C ILE A 186 3.14 -11.50 26.46
N TYR A 187 3.38 -11.05 25.22
CA TYR A 187 4.13 -11.85 24.25
C TYR A 187 5.64 -11.71 24.37
N LYS A 188 6.13 -10.53 24.76
CA LYS A 188 7.56 -10.18 24.79
C LYS A 188 8.27 -10.59 23.49
N PRO A 189 7.77 -10.17 22.31
CA PRO A 189 8.35 -10.59 21.05
C PRO A 189 9.77 -10.06 20.93
N ARG A 190 10.62 -10.81 20.24
CA ARG A 190 11.98 -10.40 19.88
C ARG A 190 11.95 -9.21 18.92
N MET A 191 10.98 -9.20 18.02
CA MET A 191 10.82 -8.17 17.00
C MET A 191 9.37 -8.13 16.48
N VAL A 192 8.97 -6.98 15.92
CA VAL A 192 7.66 -6.80 15.29
C VAL A 192 7.82 -6.47 13.81
N PHE A 193 7.07 -7.17 12.96
CA PHE A 193 6.95 -6.83 11.54
C PHE A 193 5.66 -6.04 11.32
N VAL A 194 5.73 -4.98 10.53
CA VAL A 194 4.56 -4.16 10.17
C VAL A 194 4.47 -3.97 8.67
N VAL A 195 3.26 -4.08 8.14
CA VAL A 195 2.95 -3.59 6.80
C VAL A 195 2.37 -2.18 6.95
N CYS A 196 2.95 -1.18 6.26
CA CYS A 196 2.51 0.21 6.28
C CYS A 196 2.69 0.89 7.67
N SER A 197 3.95 1.10 8.08
CA SER A 197 4.30 1.56 9.43
C SER A 197 3.70 2.93 9.78
N TYR A 198 3.63 3.84 8.82
CA TYR A 198 3.11 5.20 9.01
C TYR A 198 1.63 5.25 9.38
N THR A 199 0.89 4.13 9.33
CA THR A 199 -0.49 4.04 9.83
C THR A 199 -0.60 3.35 11.20
N GLN A 200 0.54 2.99 11.80
CA GLN A 200 0.64 2.12 12.98
C GLN A 200 1.39 2.83 14.12
N MET A 201 1.23 4.15 14.24
CA MET A 201 1.97 5.00 15.19
C MET A 201 1.86 4.54 16.65
N GLY A 202 0.71 4.01 17.07
CA GLY A 202 0.54 3.44 18.41
C GLY A 202 1.36 2.18 18.63
N VAL A 203 1.52 1.35 17.58
CA VAL A 203 2.38 0.15 17.61
C VAL A 203 3.84 0.55 17.67
N LEU A 204 4.29 1.47 16.80
CA LEU A 204 5.68 1.93 16.74
C LEU A 204 6.13 2.50 18.09
N LYS A 205 5.37 3.45 18.64
CA LYS A 205 5.68 4.08 19.93
C LYS A 205 5.74 3.07 21.07
N ALA A 206 4.82 2.10 21.08
CA ALA A 206 4.79 1.05 22.10
C ALA A 206 5.99 0.11 22.02
N CYS A 207 6.44 -0.23 20.81
CA CYS A 207 7.61 -1.07 20.56
C CYS A 207 8.91 -0.34 20.94
N ALA A 208 9.07 0.91 20.51
CA ALA A 208 10.24 1.73 20.83
C ALA A 208 10.46 1.86 22.35
N GLU A 209 9.43 2.20 23.11
CA GLU A 209 9.50 2.27 24.58
C GLU A 209 9.64 0.91 25.28
N ALA A 210 9.39 -0.19 24.57
CA ALA A 210 9.64 -1.53 25.07
C ALA A 210 11.05 -2.05 24.69
N GLY A 211 11.83 -1.27 23.92
CA GLY A 211 13.09 -1.72 23.35
C GLY A 211 12.94 -2.82 22.30
N ILE A 212 11.75 -2.96 21.70
CA ILE A 212 11.44 -3.98 20.70
C ILE A 212 11.57 -3.34 19.31
N LYS A 213 12.42 -3.95 18.47
CA LYS A 213 12.67 -3.46 17.12
C LYS A 213 11.48 -3.68 16.19
N VAL A 214 11.28 -2.75 15.26
CA VAL A 214 10.24 -2.83 14.23
C VAL A 214 10.84 -2.87 12.83
N VAL A 215 10.43 -3.86 12.04
CA VAL A 215 10.75 -3.98 10.61
C VAL A 215 9.51 -3.67 9.80
N GLU A 216 9.56 -2.64 8.98
CA GLU A 216 8.52 -2.40 7.98
C GLU A 216 8.74 -3.25 6.72
N LEU A 217 7.65 -3.80 6.19
CA LEU A 217 7.62 -4.53 4.94
C LEU A 217 6.90 -3.68 3.88
N GLN A 218 7.56 -3.42 2.75
CA GLN A 218 6.97 -2.66 1.65
C GLN A 218 5.68 -3.34 1.14
N HIS A 219 4.68 -2.51 0.83
CA HIS A 219 3.36 -2.96 0.36
C HIS A 219 2.89 -2.24 -0.89
N GLY A 220 3.46 -1.06 -1.16
CA GLY A 220 3.15 -0.21 -2.30
C GLY A 220 4.38 0.61 -2.71
N VAL A 221 4.15 1.56 -3.63
CA VAL A 221 5.19 2.44 -4.16
C VAL A 221 5.77 3.32 -3.05
N ILE A 222 7.09 3.38 -3.00
CA ILE A 222 7.84 4.34 -2.20
C ILE A 222 8.48 5.30 -3.20
N SER A 223 8.08 6.57 -3.14
CA SER A 223 8.60 7.64 -4.01
C SER A 223 8.68 8.94 -3.22
N LYS A 224 9.39 9.95 -3.76
CA LYS A 224 9.47 11.29 -3.17
C LYS A 224 8.11 12.00 -3.05
N ALA A 225 7.11 11.55 -3.81
CA ALA A 225 5.74 12.06 -3.76
C ALA A 225 4.88 11.40 -2.68
N HIS A 226 5.29 10.25 -2.13
CA HIS A 226 4.46 9.48 -1.23
C HIS A 226 4.38 10.11 0.17
N PHE A 227 3.22 10.65 0.55
CA PHE A 227 3.04 11.40 1.80
C PHE A 227 3.36 10.60 3.09
N GLY A 228 3.30 9.28 3.05
CA GLY A 228 3.61 8.41 4.19
C GLY A 228 5.09 8.13 4.44
N TYR A 229 5.95 8.30 3.42
CA TYR A 229 7.38 7.92 3.49
C TYR A 229 8.34 9.12 3.51
N ASN A 230 7.84 10.35 3.32
CA ASN A 230 8.68 11.54 3.16
C ASN A 230 8.59 12.50 4.35
N THR A 231 9.54 12.42 5.28
CA THR A 231 9.59 13.25 6.49
C THR A 231 10.73 14.25 6.42
N TYR A 232 10.42 15.54 6.59
CA TYR A 232 11.35 16.66 6.39
C TYR A 232 11.69 17.42 7.68
N ASN A 233 11.26 16.91 8.83
CA ASN A 233 11.56 17.47 10.15
C ASN A 233 11.98 16.31 11.09
N ALA A 234 12.85 16.63 12.05
CA ALA A 234 13.45 15.69 12.98
C ALA A 234 12.51 15.39 14.16
N PHE A 235 11.65 14.39 14.00
CA PHE A 235 10.80 13.86 15.06
C PHE A 235 11.51 12.74 15.86
N SER A 236 10.94 12.36 16.98
CA SER A 236 11.39 11.18 17.72
C SER A 236 11.40 9.93 16.84
N ARG A 237 12.44 9.11 16.98
CA ARG A 237 12.55 7.80 16.29
C ARG A 237 11.43 6.83 16.67
N ASP A 238 10.72 7.09 17.77
CA ASP A 238 9.62 6.24 18.25
C ASP A 238 8.43 6.13 17.28
N TYR A 239 8.35 7.00 16.27
CA TYR A 239 7.28 7.03 15.27
C TYR A 239 7.67 6.40 13.94
N PHE A 240 8.85 5.77 13.86
CA PHE A 240 9.39 5.23 12.63
C PHE A 240 9.91 3.79 12.84
N PRO A 241 9.96 2.98 11.78
CA PRO A 241 10.57 1.65 11.88
C PRO A 241 12.08 1.75 12.10
N ASP A 242 12.66 0.69 12.67
CA ASP A 242 14.11 0.53 12.79
C ASP A 242 14.72 0.11 11.45
N TYR A 243 14.02 -0.77 10.73
CA TYR A 243 14.44 -1.32 9.44
C TYR A 243 13.29 -1.30 8.43
N LEU A 244 13.61 -1.20 7.15
CA LEU A 244 12.65 -1.25 6.05
C LEU A 244 13.10 -2.26 5.01
N ILE A 245 12.29 -3.28 4.74
CA ILE A 245 12.53 -4.24 3.67
C ILE A 245 11.75 -3.79 2.43
N THR A 246 12.49 -3.48 1.36
CA THR A 246 11.96 -2.92 0.11
C THR A 246 11.98 -3.92 -1.04
N TYR A 247 11.28 -3.59 -2.12
CA TYR A 247 11.31 -4.35 -3.36
C TYR A 247 12.60 -4.10 -4.14
N GLY A 248 13.09 -2.86 -4.21
CA GLY A 248 14.20 -2.47 -5.07
C GLY A 248 15.29 -1.67 -4.36
N LEU A 249 16.35 -1.44 -5.14
CA LEU A 249 17.48 -0.58 -4.78
C LEU A 249 17.09 0.90 -4.85
N ASN A 250 16.21 1.27 -5.79
CA ASN A 250 15.84 2.66 -6.03
C ASN A 250 15.10 3.29 -4.84
N GLU A 251 14.41 2.51 -4.01
CA GLU A 251 13.78 3.01 -2.79
C GLU A 251 14.77 3.65 -1.82
N LYS A 252 16.06 3.24 -1.81
CA LYS A 252 17.07 3.87 -0.96
C LYS A 252 17.20 5.37 -1.24
N ASN A 253 17.15 5.77 -2.51
CA ASN A 253 17.35 7.15 -2.95
C ASN A 253 16.21 8.09 -2.46
N VAL A 254 15.07 7.54 -2.03
CA VAL A 254 13.99 8.33 -1.42
C VAL A 254 14.38 8.83 -0.02
N PHE A 255 15.38 8.19 0.61
CA PHE A 255 15.75 8.44 2.00
C PHE A 255 17.08 9.19 2.19
N GLU A 256 17.62 9.84 1.14
CA GLU A 256 18.84 10.68 1.26
C GLU A 256 18.60 11.92 2.14
N ASP A 257 17.55 12.67 1.84
CA ASP A 257 17.19 13.92 2.53
C ASP A 257 15.87 13.76 3.31
N ASN A 258 15.78 12.69 4.11
CA ASN A 258 14.53 12.24 4.72
C ASN A 258 14.74 11.70 6.14
N TYR A 259 13.93 12.16 7.09
CA TYR A 259 13.98 11.75 8.49
C TYR A 259 13.23 10.44 8.80
N PHE A 260 12.55 9.85 7.81
CA PHE A 260 11.76 8.62 8.01
C PHE A 260 12.63 7.44 8.43
N ILE A 261 13.73 7.17 7.73
CA ILE A 261 14.67 6.09 8.05
C ILE A 261 16.04 6.41 7.45
N ASN A 262 17.12 5.94 8.09
CA ASN A 262 18.45 5.97 7.50
C ASN A 262 18.54 4.95 6.35
N GLN A 263 19.13 5.33 5.22
CA GLN A 263 19.34 4.48 4.05
C GLN A 263 20.08 3.17 4.35
N GLU A 264 20.97 3.16 5.35
CA GLU A 264 21.70 1.96 5.77
C GLU A 264 20.75 0.88 6.33
N ASN A 265 19.60 1.29 6.85
CA ASN A 265 18.56 0.41 7.40
C ASN A 265 17.47 0.05 6.37
N VAL A 266 17.69 0.38 5.10
CA VAL A 266 16.81 0.02 3.99
C VAL A 266 17.42 -1.18 3.24
N PHE A 267 16.66 -2.26 3.13
CA PHE A 267 17.15 -3.54 2.62
C PHE A 267 16.30 -4.06 1.45
N PRO A 268 16.83 -4.06 0.21
CA PRO A 268 16.13 -4.58 -0.95
C PRO A 268 16.07 -6.11 -0.91
N ALA A 269 14.86 -6.66 -0.87
CA ALA A 269 14.61 -8.09 -0.88
C ALA A 269 13.80 -8.56 -2.09
N GLY A 270 13.20 -7.69 -2.90
CA GLY A 270 12.35 -8.11 -4.01
C GLY A 270 10.91 -8.35 -3.58
N ASN A 271 10.14 -9.07 -4.38
CA ASN A 271 8.71 -9.28 -4.16
C ASN A 271 8.36 -10.78 -4.28
N LEU A 272 8.01 -11.38 -3.14
CA LEU A 272 7.63 -12.80 -3.01
C LEU A 272 6.61 -13.24 -4.06
N TYR A 273 5.54 -12.47 -4.18
CA TYR A 273 4.40 -12.87 -4.99
C TYR A 273 4.70 -12.82 -6.49
N LEU A 274 5.50 -11.84 -6.94
CA LEU A 274 5.96 -11.80 -8.33
C LEU A 274 6.79 -13.04 -8.69
N GLU A 275 7.67 -13.50 -7.81
CA GLU A 275 8.46 -14.70 -8.07
C GLU A 275 7.64 -15.99 -8.05
N LEU A 276 6.68 -16.10 -7.13
CA LEU A 276 5.75 -17.23 -7.09
C LEU A 276 4.94 -17.31 -8.39
N LEU A 277 4.41 -16.17 -8.85
CA LEU A 277 3.65 -16.09 -10.09
C LEU A 277 4.49 -16.48 -11.30
N MET A 278 5.71 -15.96 -11.41
CA MET A 278 6.61 -16.25 -12.52
C MET A 278 6.92 -17.75 -12.68
N LYS A 279 6.89 -18.53 -11.59
CA LYS A 279 7.11 -19.98 -11.62
C LYS A 279 5.85 -20.77 -12.02
N ASN A 280 4.68 -20.32 -11.59
CA ASN A 280 3.44 -21.11 -11.65
C ASN A 280 2.40 -20.56 -12.63
N TYR A 281 2.74 -19.52 -13.40
CA TYR A 281 1.80 -18.85 -14.28
C TYR A 281 1.29 -19.75 -15.41
N ARG A 282 -0.02 -19.68 -15.67
CA ARG A 282 -0.70 -20.33 -16.78
C ARG A 282 -1.63 -19.32 -17.45
N PRO A 283 -1.58 -19.14 -18.79
CA PRO A 283 -2.54 -18.31 -19.51
C PRO A 283 -3.99 -18.75 -19.30
N ASP A 284 -4.91 -17.79 -19.26
CA ASP A 284 -6.35 -18.05 -19.17
C ASP A 284 -6.95 -18.09 -20.57
N ALA A 285 -7.36 -19.27 -21.01
CA ALA A 285 -7.86 -19.48 -22.37
C ALA A 285 -9.08 -18.61 -22.73
N ARG A 286 -9.86 -18.14 -21.75
CA ARG A 286 -11.01 -17.24 -22.03
C ARG A 286 -10.52 -15.85 -22.40
N LEU A 287 -9.56 -15.30 -21.65
CA LEU A 287 -8.97 -14.01 -22.00
C LEU A 287 -8.20 -14.08 -23.32
N GLU A 288 -7.48 -15.17 -23.57
CA GLU A 288 -6.78 -15.42 -24.84
C GLU A 288 -7.75 -15.36 -26.03
N LYS A 289 -8.85 -16.12 -25.98
CA LYS A 289 -9.87 -16.12 -27.03
C LYS A 289 -10.52 -14.75 -27.27
N ILE A 290 -10.73 -13.96 -26.22
CA ILE A 290 -11.26 -12.59 -26.38
C ILE A 290 -10.22 -11.73 -27.11
N SER A 291 -8.96 -11.85 -26.69
CA SER A 291 -7.83 -11.05 -27.16
C SER A 291 -7.51 -11.25 -28.65
N GLU A 292 -7.78 -12.43 -29.21
CA GLU A 292 -7.58 -12.76 -30.64
C GLU A 292 -8.33 -11.82 -31.61
N ASN A 293 -9.40 -11.16 -31.16
CA ASN A 293 -10.18 -10.24 -31.99
C ASN A 293 -9.62 -8.82 -32.05
N TYR A 294 -8.49 -8.57 -31.38
CA TYR A 294 -7.92 -7.24 -31.22
C TYR A 294 -6.45 -7.23 -31.62
N LYS A 295 -6.00 -6.10 -32.16
CA LYS A 295 -4.61 -5.89 -32.56
C LYS A 295 -3.69 -5.66 -31.37
N ARG A 296 -4.24 -5.10 -30.29
CA ARG A 296 -3.53 -4.80 -29.04
C ARG A 296 -4.43 -5.05 -27.84
N VAL A 297 -3.86 -5.58 -26.78
CA VAL A 297 -4.50 -5.70 -25.47
C VAL A 297 -3.77 -4.85 -24.44
N VAL A 298 -4.49 -3.96 -23.77
CA VAL A 298 -3.96 -3.08 -22.73
C VAL A 298 -4.64 -3.37 -21.40
N ALA A 299 -3.86 -3.84 -20.43
CA ALA A 299 -4.30 -3.98 -19.05
C ALA A 299 -4.29 -2.61 -18.37
N VAL A 300 -5.43 -2.12 -17.88
CA VAL A 300 -5.52 -0.78 -17.25
C VAL A 300 -5.89 -0.87 -15.79
N SER A 301 -4.96 -0.57 -14.88
CA SER A 301 -5.19 -0.64 -13.44
C SER A 301 -5.59 0.71 -12.82
N SER A 302 -6.70 0.69 -12.07
CA SER A 302 -7.34 1.85 -11.46
C SER A 302 -6.83 2.20 -10.05
N GLN A 303 -7.08 3.44 -9.61
CA GLN A 303 -6.86 3.96 -8.26
C GLN A 303 -8.09 4.71 -7.77
N ILE A 304 -8.45 4.51 -6.49
CA ILE A 304 -9.70 5.01 -5.87
C ILE A 304 -9.96 6.50 -6.14
N ALA A 305 -8.91 7.33 -6.05
CA ALA A 305 -9.07 8.78 -6.09
C ALA A 305 -9.11 9.38 -7.51
N ILE A 306 -8.69 8.62 -8.53
CA ILE A 306 -8.62 9.09 -9.92
C ILE A 306 -9.49 8.26 -10.88
N GLU A 307 -10.13 7.21 -10.37
CA GLU A 307 -10.85 6.21 -11.16
C GLU A 307 -11.86 6.81 -12.13
N GLU A 308 -12.65 7.80 -11.71
CA GLU A 308 -13.64 8.43 -12.59
C GLU A 308 -13.00 9.14 -13.79
N LYS A 309 -11.94 9.92 -13.54
CA LYS A 309 -11.19 10.59 -14.60
C LYS A 309 -10.52 9.58 -15.53
N LEU A 310 -9.97 8.49 -14.96
CA LEU A 310 -9.38 7.40 -15.73
C LEU A 310 -10.42 6.70 -16.61
N ILE A 311 -11.61 6.39 -16.08
CA ILE A 311 -12.69 5.77 -16.86
C ILE A 311 -13.10 6.66 -18.04
N ASN A 312 -13.29 7.97 -17.82
CA ASN A 312 -13.64 8.89 -18.89
C ASN A 312 -12.53 8.97 -19.95
N PHE A 313 -11.27 9.05 -19.52
CA PHE A 313 -10.10 8.99 -20.40
C PHE A 313 -10.08 7.73 -21.26
N LEU A 314 -10.40 6.57 -20.68
CA LEU A 314 -10.46 5.30 -21.40
C LEU A 314 -11.63 5.24 -22.39
N ILE A 315 -12.82 5.70 -22.01
CA ILE A 315 -13.98 5.75 -22.91
C ILE A 315 -13.68 6.62 -24.14
N GLU A 316 -13.01 7.76 -23.94
CA GLU A 316 -12.56 8.59 -25.05
C GLU A 316 -11.52 7.89 -25.92
N SER A 317 -10.52 7.26 -25.31
CA SER A 317 -9.46 6.52 -26.02
C SER A 317 -10.02 5.36 -26.85
N ALA A 318 -10.92 4.57 -26.27
CA ALA A 318 -11.48 3.38 -26.89
C ALA A 318 -12.33 3.67 -28.13
N LYS A 319 -12.93 4.87 -28.22
CA LYS A 319 -13.67 5.31 -29.42
C LYS A 319 -12.78 5.71 -30.58
N MET A 320 -11.49 5.99 -30.33
CA MET A 320 -10.56 6.44 -31.36
C MET A 320 -9.98 5.26 -32.16
N ASP A 321 -9.92 4.07 -31.55
CA ASP A 321 -9.41 2.86 -32.18
C ASP A 321 -10.10 1.63 -31.56
N LEU A 322 -10.99 1.01 -32.33
CA LEU A 322 -11.79 -0.14 -31.89
C LEU A 322 -11.00 -1.45 -31.90
N ASP A 323 -9.82 -1.49 -32.54
CA ASP A 323 -8.96 -2.67 -32.61
C ASP A 323 -8.07 -2.83 -31.37
N ILE A 324 -8.18 -1.92 -30.39
CA ILE A 324 -7.49 -2.00 -29.10
C ILE A 324 -8.48 -2.47 -28.03
N LEU A 325 -8.18 -3.58 -27.37
CA LEU A 325 -8.89 -4.05 -26.19
C LEU A 325 -8.32 -3.41 -24.92
N TYR A 326 -9.17 -2.79 -24.12
CA TYR A 326 -8.83 -2.30 -22.79
C TYR A 326 -9.44 -3.23 -21.74
N VAL A 327 -8.59 -3.96 -21.02
CA VAL A 327 -9.01 -4.74 -19.86
C VAL A 327 -8.91 -3.85 -18.63
N PHE A 328 -10.03 -3.26 -18.22
CA PHE A 328 -10.09 -2.37 -17.06
C PHE A 328 -10.12 -3.17 -15.76
N ILE A 329 -9.17 -2.86 -14.88
CA ILE A 329 -8.94 -3.53 -13.60
C ILE A 329 -9.32 -2.55 -12.48
N PRO A 330 -10.58 -2.58 -12.01
CA PRO A 330 -11.05 -1.70 -10.95
C PRO A 330 -10.37 -2.02 -9.61
N ARG A 331 -10.31 -1.04 -8.70
CA ARG A 331 -9.82 -1.30 -7.34
C ARG A 331 -10.81 -2.15 -6.54
N TYR A 332 -12.11 -1.99 -6.81
CA TYR A 332 -13.17 -2.73 -6.15
C TYR A 332 -14.17 -3.27 -7.17
N PHE A 333 -14.18 -4.59 -7.39
CA PHE A 333 -15.08 -5.26 -8.33
C PHE A 333 -16.56 -5.23 -7.93
N ASN A 334 -16.89 -4.77 -6.72
CA ASN A 334 -18.27 -4.70 -6.22
C ASN A 334 -19.03 -3.42 -6.62
N LYS A 335 -18.40 -2.52 -7.37
CA LYS A 335 -19.06 -1.33 -7.91
C LYS A 335 -19.72 -1.69 -9.23
N GLU A 336 -20.96 -1.24 -9.43
CA GLU A 336 -21.70 -1.49 -10.68
C GLU A 336 -21.19 -0.57 -11.79
N TYR A 337 -20.03 -0.88 -12.36
CA TYR A 337 -19.42 -0.04 -13.38
C TYR A 337 -20.24 -0.03 -14.68
N VAL A 338 -20.72 -1.19 -15.12
CA VAL A 338 -21.43 -1.34 -16.40
C VAL A 338 -22.80 -0.64 -16.38
N SER A 339 -23.46 -0.50 -15.23
CA SER A 339 -24.71 0.24 -15.13
C SER A 339 -24.49 1.76 -15.06
N VAL A 340 -23.34 2.20 -14.55
CA VAL A 340 -23.02 3.63 -14.35
C VAL A 340 -22.35 4.24 -15.58
N TYR A 341 -21.51 3.49 -16.28
CA TYR A 341 -20.72 3.95 -17.42
C TYR A 341 -21.14 3.26 -18.71
N LYS A 342 -21.27 4.04 -19.79
CA LYS A 342 -21.48 3.51 -21.14
C LYS A 342 -20.14 3.14 -21.75
N PHE A 343 -19.64 1.96 -21.40
CA PHE A 343 -18.41 1.43 -21.99
C PHE A 343 -18.61 1.06 -23.47
N PRO A 344 -17.68 1.43 -24.37
CA PRO A 344 -17.53 0.81 -25.68
C PRO A 344 -17.24 -0.70 -25.54
N ASP A 345 -17.57 -1.48 -26.58
CA ASP A 345 -17.42 -2.95 -26.57
C ASP A 345 -15.96 -3.42 -26.39
N ASN A 346 -14.99 -2.57 -26.75
CA ASN A 346 -13.57 -2.82 -26.57
C ASN A 346 -13.03 -2.38 -25.19
N ILE A 347 -13.91 -2.12 -24.21
CA ILE A 347 -13.54 -1.99 -22.79
C ILE A 347 -14.25 -3.09 -22.00
N ILE A 348 -13.49 -3.98 -21.38
CA ILE A 348 -14.02 -5.10 -20.60
C ILE A 348 -13.54 -5.04 -19.15
N ILE A 349 -14.35 -5.59 -18.24
CA ILE A 349 -13.95 -5.86 -16.85
C ILE A 349 -13.98 -7.36 -16.64
N VAL A 350 -12.85 -7.93 -16.23
CA VAL A 350 -12.68 -9.35 -15.97
C VAL A 350 -12.51 -9.57 -14.47
N ASP A 351 -13.47 -10.21 -13.82
CA ASP A 351 -13.52 -10.41 -12.37
C ASP A 351 -13.03 -11.80 -11.91
N TRP A 352 -12.80 -12.72 -12.86
CA TRP A 352 -12.24 -14.05 -12.58
C TRP A 352 -10.71 -14.10 -12.59
N LEU A 353 -10.05 -13.02 -13.02
CA LEU A 353 -8.59 -12.89 -13.02
C LEU A 353 -8.17 -11.72 -12.14
N ASN A 354 -6.98 -11.85 -11.55
CA ASN A 354 -6.34 -10.76 -10.82
C ASN A 354 -5.44 -9.92 -11.73
N PHE A 355 -4.98 -8.77 -11.20
CA PHE A 355 -4.08 -7.85 -11.90
C PHE A 355 -2.91 -8.54 -12.62
N TYR A 356 -2.26 -9.48 -11.96
CA TYR A 356 -1.04 -10.10 -12.46
C TYR A 356 -1.34 -11.07 -13.61
N GLU A 357 -2.42 -11.85 -13.50
CA GLU A 357 -2.88 -12.78 -14.55
C GLU A 357 -3.30 -12.04 -15.83
N ILE A 358 -3.95 -10.89 -15.69
CA ILE A 358 -4.35 -10.04 -16.82
C ILE A 358 -3.10 -9.41 -17.45
N THR A 359 -2.21 -8.83 -16.63
CA THR A 359 -1.05 -8.06 -17.12
C THR A 359 -0.03 -8.92 -17.85
N ILE A 360 0.16 -10.18 -17.44
CA ILE A 360 1.07 -11.10 -18.14
C ILE A 360 0.55 -11.45 -19.55
N GLN A 361 -0.78 -11.47 -19.76
CA GLN A 361 -1.41 -11.77 -21.06
C GLN A 361 -1.56 -10.54 -21.96
N ALA A 362 -1.59 -9.34 -21.39
CA ALA A 362 -1.68 -8.11 -22.14
C ALA A 362 -0.36 -7.79 -22.88
N ASP A 363 -0.46 -7.07 -23.99
CA ASP A 363 0.69 -6.53 -24.72
C ASP A 363 1.33 -5.37 -23.95
N LEU A 364 0.48 -4.53 -23.35
CA LEU A 364 0.87 -3.33 -22.63
C LEU A 364 0.08 -3.24 -21.32
N HIS A 365 0.64 -2.52 -20.36
CA HIS A 365 -0.01 -2.11 -19.14
C HIS A 365 -0.17 -0.58 -19.12
N SER A 366 -1.20 -0.09 -18.43
CA SER A 366 -1.40 1.32 -18.20
C SER A 366 -1.98 1.60 -16.82
N THR A 367 -1.54 2.71 -16.23
CA THR A 367 -2.05 3.24 -14.95
C THR A 367 -1.64 4.70 -14.78
N VAL A 368 -2.15 5.35 -13.72
CA VAL A 368 -1.76 6.73 -13.36
C VAL A 368 -0.54 6.73 -12.41
N TYR A 369 -0.72 6.43 -11.12
CA TYR A 369 0.33 6.50 -10.08
C TYR A 369 0.38 5.24 -9.18
N SER A 370 0.02 4.06 -9.71
CA SER A 370 -0.01 2.80 -8.94
C SER A 370 1.31 2.05 -9.05
N THR A 371 1.71 1.37 -7.98
CA THR A 371 2.86 0.43 -7.96
C THR A 371 2.81 -0.60 -9.08
N THR A 372 1.61 -0.90 -9.60
CA THR A 372 1.40 -1.78 -10.76
C THR A 372 2.18 -1.33 -12.00
N ALA A 373 2.51 -0.03 -12.14
CA ALA A 373 3.42 0.46 -13.17
C ALA A 373 4.81 -0.19 -13.11
N ILE A 374 5.34 -0.33 -11.89
CA ILE A 374 6.63 -0.98 -11.62
C ILE A 374 6.47 -2.51 -11.71
N GLU A 375 5.41 -3.07 -11.11
CA GLU A 375 5.18 -4.52 -11.11
C GLU A 375 4.98 -5.07 -12.53
N ALA A 376 4.32 -4.33 -13.43
CA ALA A 376 4.11 -4.74 -14.82
C ALA A 376 5.42 -4.97 -15.58
N LEU A 377 6.42 -4.12 -15.36
CA LEU A 377 7.74 -4.30 -15.98
C LEU A 377 8.41 -5.60 -15.48
N SER A 378 8.30 -5.91 -14.18
CA SER A 378 8.76 -7.19 -13.63
C SER A 378 7.98 -8.40 -14.14
N LEU A 379 6.76 -8.23 -14.65
CA LEU A 379 6.01 -9.29 -15.33
C LEU A 379 6.45 -9.45 -16.80
N GLY A 380 7.21 -8.50 -17.33
CA GLY A 380 7.66 -8.44 -18.72
C GLY A 380 6.72 -7.68 -19.64
N THR A 381 5.85 -6.82 -19.09
CA THR A 381 4.87 -6.04 -19.84
C THR A 381 5.23 -4.56 -19.79
N GLN A 382 5.44 -3.94 -20.95
CA GLN A 382 5.76 -2.51 -21.04
C GLN A 382 4.58 -1.65 -20.59
N ASN A 383 4.89 -0.45 -20.09
CA ASN A 383 3.92 0.41 -19.42
C ASN A 383 3.68 1.74 -20.16
N ILE A 384 2.45 2.23 -20.14
CA ILE A 384 2.13 3.60 -20.52
C ILE A 384 1.46 4.28 -19.31
N LEU A 385 2.13 5.31 -18.79
CA LEU A 385 1.64 6.13 -17.71
C LEU A 385 0.70 7.22 -18.25
N ILE A 386 -0.52 7.28 -17.72
CA ILE A 386 -1.49 8.34 -18.04
C ILE A 386 -1.38 9.44 -16.99
N ASN A 387 -0.97 10.64 -17.39
CA ASN A 387 -0.63 11.72 -16.47
C ASN A 387 -1.82 12.60 -16.03
N ILE A 388 -2.86 11.97 -15.49
CA ILE A 388 -4.03 12.69 -14.99
C ILE A 388 -3.63 13.55 -13.78
N ASP A 389 -3.95 14.84 -13.82
CA ASP A 389 -3.63 15.86 -12.80
C ASP A 389 -2.13 15.95 -12.45
N GLY A 390 -1.24 15.56 -13.37
CA GLY A 390 0.22 15.54 -13.14
C GLY A 390 0.71 14.39 -12.25
N LYS A 391 -0.18 13.48 -11.83
CA LYS A 391 0.12 12.48 -10.79
C LYS A 391 1.09 11.40 -11.24
N ALA A 392 1.02 10.97 -12.50
CA ALA A 392 1.92 9.94 -12.99
C ALA A 392 3.36 10.44 -13.05
N ASN A 393 3.55 11.67 -13.54
CA ASN A 393 4.85 12.33 -13.54
C ASN A 393 5.36 12.59 -12.12
N GLU A 394 4.49 13.05 -11.21
CA GLU A 394 4.83 13.28 -9.80
C GLU A 394 5.38 12.02 -9.12
N TYR A 395 4.80 10.85 -9.38
CA TYR A 395 5.21 9.59 -8.74
C TYR A 395 6.35 8.87 -9.45
N PHE A 396 6.37 8.91 -10.79
CA PHE A 396 7.23 8.03 -11.59
C PHE A 396 8.16 8.76 -12.55
N GLY A 397 8.07 10.08 -12.72
CA GLY A 397 8.88 10.85 -13.66
C GLY A 397 10.39 10.71 -13.42
N GLU A 398 10.80 10.50 -12.16
CA GLU A 398 12.21 10.22 -11.80
C GLU A 398 12.55 8.72 -11.72
N ILE A 399 11.55 7.83 -11.72
CA ILE A 399 11.74 6.38 -11.47
C ILE A 399 11.68 5.58 -12.78
N LEU A 400 10.71 5.88 -13.64
CA LEU A 400 10.43 5.14 -14.88
C LEU A 400 10.82 5.99 -16.10
N THR A 401 12.11 6.23 -16.26
CA THR A 401 12.67 7.18 -17.25
C THR A 401 12.99 6.55 -18.60
N ASP A 402 13.10 5.22 -18.67
CA ASP A 402 13.40 4.51 -19.91
C ASP A 402 12.18 4.45 -20.84
N LYS A 403 12.22 5.30 -21.87
CA LYS A 403 11.17 5.42 -22.90
C LYS A 403 10.98 4.16 -23.76
N ALA A 404 11.95 3.24 -23.75
CA ALA A 404 11.83 1.96 -24.43
C ALA A 404 10.86 1.02 -23.70
N VAL A 405 10.65 1.19 -22.39
CA VAL A 405 9.77 0.31 -21.59
C VAL A 405 8.62 1.04 -20.89
N THR A 406 8.74 2.35 -20.66
CA THR A 406 7.67 3.18 -20.10
C THR A 406 7.50 4.49 -20.87
N ARG A 407 6.29 4.78 -21.33
CA ARG A 407 5.94 6.09 -21.92
C ARG A 407 4.99 6.86 -21.02
N LEU A 408 5.06 8.19 -21.04
CA LEU A 408 4.13 9.09 -20.35
C LEU A 408 3.26 9.78 -21.40
N VAL A 409 1.95 9.88 -21.16
CA VAL A 409 0.99 10.55 -22.04
C VAL A 409 0.05 11.44 -21.23
N GLU A 410 -0.39 12.55 -21.83
CA GLU A 410 -1.29 13.51 -21.18
C GLU A 410 -2.73 13.38 -21.68
N THR A 411 -2.93 12.94 -22.93
CA THR A 411 -4.25 12.95 -23.59
C THR A 411 -4.67 11.58 -24.15
N PRO A 412 -5.98 11.31 -24.32
CA PRO A 412 -6.46 10.07 -24.95
C PRO A 412 -5.88 9.83 -26.35
N LYS A 413 -5.72 10.89 -27.13
CA LYS A 413 -5.12 10.83 -28.47
C LYS A 413 -3.65 10.38 -28.41
N GLU A 414 -2.86 10.96 -27.51
CA GLU A 414 -1.48 10.54 -27.29
C GLU A 414 -1.40 9.10 -26.78
N PHE A 415 -2.32 8.68 -25.91
CA PHE A 415 -2.39 7.31 -25.41
C PHE A 415 -2.60 6.30 -26.54
N VAL A 416 -3.62 6.50 -27.39
CA VAL A 416 -3.92 5.63 -28.54
C VAL A 416 -2.77 5.63 -29.55
N SER A 417 -2.20 6.80 -29.85
CA SER A 417 -1.02 6.90 -30.71
C SER A 417 0.18 6.13 -30.13
N SER A 418 0.39 6.25 -28.81
CA SER A 418 1.47 5.58 -28.11
C SER A 418 1.30 4.06 -28.15
N ILE A 419 0.11 3.52 -27.91
CA ILE A 419 -0.20 2.09 -28.00
C ILE A 419 0.13 1.54 -29.39
N ASN A 420 -0.31 2.24 -30.43
CA ASN A 420 -0.10 1.83 -31.82
C ASN A 420 1.37 1.88 -32.24
N GLN A 421 2.14 2.83 -31.72
CA GLN A 421 3.56 3.02 -32.04
C GLN A 421 4.51 2.35 -31.03
N PHE A 422 4.00 1.69 -29.99
CA PHE A 422 4.85 1.04 -28.99
C PHE A 422 5.43 -0.24 -29.60
N LYS A 423 6.74 -0.22 -29.84
CA LYS A 423 7.48 -1.43 -30.23
C LYS A 423 7.54 -2.37 -29.03
N LEU A 424 6.91 -3.54 -29.17
CA LEU A 424 6.96 -4.57 -28.14
C LEU A 424 8.37 -5.17 -28.07
N LEU A 425 8.89 -5.29 -26.85
CA LEU A 425 10.18 -5.89 -26.56
C LEU A 425 10.02 -7.33 -26.08
N ASP A 426 11.11 -8.08 -26.07
CA ASP A 426 11.12 -9.39 -25.40
C ASP A 426 10.82 -9.23 -23.91
N LYS A 427 9.97 -10.10 -23.37
CA LYS A 427 9.57 -10.03 -21.95
C LYS A 427 10.77 -10.10 -21.01
N THR A 428 11.84 -10.79 -21.38
CA THR A 428 13.08 -10.89 -20.60
C THR A 428 13.81 -9.54 -20.53
N ASP A 429 13.83 -8.79 -21.62
CA ASP A 429 14.47 -7.48 -21.66
C ASP A 429 13.69 -6.44 -20.84
N VAL A 430 12.35 -6.49 -20.90
CA VAL A 430 11.47 -5.64 -20.08
C VAL A 430 11.65 -5.95 -18.58
N ARG A 431 11.85 -7.22 -18.21
CA ARG A 431 12.14 -7.60 -16.82
C ARG A 431 13.48 -7.06 -16.35
N LYS A 432 14.52 -7.24 -17.17
CA LYS A 432 15.88 -6.76 -16.87
C LYS A 432 15.91 -5.25 -16.66
N SER A 433 15.15 -4.48 -17.42
CA SER A 433 15.09 -3.02 -17.25
C SER A 433 14.55 -2.59 -15.89
N ASN A 434 13.87 -3.47 -15.15
CA ASN A 434 13.22 -3.16 -13.88
C ASN A 434 13.94 -3.70 -12.64
N GLU A 435 15.08 -4.39 -12.78
CA GLU A 435 15.79 -5.05 -11.67
C GLU A 435 16.23 -4.09 -10.54
N LYS A 436 16.37 -2.80 -10.83
CA LYS A 436 16.64 -1.77 -9.81
C LYS A 436 15.41 -1.39 -8.99
N ASN A 437 14.21 -1.51 -9.55
CA ASN A 437 12.95 -1.20 -8.86
C ASN A 437 12.39 -2.43 -8.13
N ILE A 438 12.59 -3.63 -8.66
CA ILE A 438 12.28 -4.88 -7.97
C ILE A 438 13.42 -5.85 -8.22
N VAL A 439 14.23 -6.10 -7.18
CA VAL A 439 15.37 -7.02 -7.31
C VAL A 439 14.89 -8.47 -7.42
N PRO A 440 15.52 -9.30 -8.27
CA PRO A 440 15.23 -10.73 -8.33
C PRO A 440 15.90 -11.48 -7.18
N GLY A 441 15.47 -12.72 -6.93
CA GLY A 441 16.05 -13.63 -5.95
C GLY A 441 15.53 -13.44 -4.54
N TYR A 442 14.23 -13.18 -4.36
CA TYR A 442 13.59 -12.87 -3.09
C TYR A 442 13.94 -13.87 -1.99
N TRP A 443 13.81 -15.16 -2.27
CA TRP A 443 14.07 -16.20 -1.29
C TRP A 443 15.51 -16.15 -0.75
N GLN A 444 16.48 -16.10 -1.67
CA GLN A 444 17.91 -16.01 -1.33
C GLN A 444 18.21 -14.72 -0.56
N ARG A 445 17.68 -13.58 -1.03
CA ARG A 445 17.91 -12.28 -0.38
C ARG A 445 17.35 -12.24 1.03
N VAL A 446 16.15 -12.78 1.26
CA VAL A 446 15.58 -12.87 2.60
C VAL A 446 16.40 -13.80 3.48
N ASP A 447 16.84 -14.96 2.97
CA ASP A 447 17.68 -15.90 3.73
C ASP A 447 19.03 -15.27 4.14
N GLU A 448 19.63 -14.43 3.29
CA GLU A 448 20.89 -13.71 3.58
C GLU A 448 20.68 -12.49 4.50
N LEU A 449 19.54 -11.82 4.37
CA LEU A 449 19.23 -10.57 5.06
C LEU A 449 18.75 -10.81 6.48
N LEU A 450 17.80 -11.73 6.65
CA LEU A 450 17.04 -11.86 7.89
C LEU A 450 17.95 -12.14 9.11
N PRO A 451 18.97 -13.02 9.03
CA PRO A 451 19.92 -13.24 10.13
C PRO A 451 20.69 -11.99 10.55
N LYS A 452 20.84 -10.97 9.69
CA LYS A 452 21.51 -9.70 10.01
C LYS A 452 20.59 -8.72 10.74
N ILE A 453 19.28 -8.93 10.63
CA ILE A 453 18.26 -8.07 11.26
C ILE A 453 17.81 -8.66 12.60
N ILE A 454 17.66 -10.00 12.69
CA ILE A 454 17.04 -10.66 13.86
C ILE A 454 18.03 -11.11 14.95
N ASN A 455 19.32 -11.15 14.63
CA ASN A 455 20.41 -11.43 15.58
C ASN A 455 21.03 -10.11 16.02
#